data_AF-A0A7W3SZB8-F1
#
_entry.id   AF-A0A7W3SZB8-F1
#
_cell.length_a   1.000
_cell.length_b   1.000
_cell.length_c   1.000
_cell.angle_alpha   90.00
_cell.angle_beta   90.00
_cell.angle_gamma   90.00
#
_symmetry.space_group_name_H-M   'P 1'
#
loop_
_entity.id
_entity.type
_entity.pdbx_description
1 polymer ?
#
loop_
_entity_poly.entity_id
_entity_poly.type
_entity_poly.pdbx_seq_one_letter_code
_entity_poly.pdbx_strand_id
1 'polypeptide(L)' 'MIPQAKVENKFKTLREWRAFRRLPKNQIAKALEVHPSTYNNMEDNPQDVTVREATILAEIFECKVEEINFFE' A
#
# COMPACT_ATOMS: atom_id res chain seq x y z
N MET A 1 -33.29 -9.44 7.23
CA MET A 1 -32.09 -8.83 6.63
C MET A 1 -30.89 -9.44 7.33
N ILE A 2 -30.12 -10.26 6.64
CA ILE A 2 -28.86 -10.77 7.19
C ILE A 2 -27.85 -9.61 7.01
N PRO A 3 -27.22 -9.08 8.08
CA PRO A 3 -26.19 -8.08 7.90
C PRO A 3 -25.10 -8.71 7.04
N GLN A 4 -24.80 -8.10 5.89
CA GLN A 4 -23.61 -8.46 5.14
C GLN A 4 -22.43 -8.13 6.03
N ALA A 5 -21.91 -9.14 6.72
CA ALA A 5 -20.59 -9.07 7.31
C ALA A 5 -19.67 -8.66 6.15
N LYS A 6 -19.15 -7.43 6.19
CA LYS A 6 -18.01 -7.06 5.35
C LYS A 6 -17.00 -8.17 5.60
N VAL A 7 -16.71 -8.95 4.57
CA VAL A 7 -15.54 -9.83 4.57
C VAL A 7 -14.39 -8.87 4.85
N GLU A 8 -13.86 -8.86 6.07
CA GLU A 8 -12.65 -8.13 6.39
C GLU A 8 -11.58 -8.74 5.49
N ASN A 9 -11.32 -8.08 4.36
CA ASN A 9 -10.16 -8.41 3.56
C ASN A 9 -8.97 -8.12 4.47
N LYS A 10 -8.36 -9.19 4.99
CA LYS A 10 -7.29 -9.12 5.99
C LYS A 10 -6.06 -8.37 5.46
N PHE A 11 -5.99 -8.20 4.15
CA PHE A 11 -4.88 -7.57 3.43
C PHE A 11 -5.44 -6.44 2.58
N LYS A 12 -4.72 -5.32 2.51
CA LYS A 12 -5.05 -4.18 1.63
C LYS A 12 -3.95 -3.96 0.62
N THR A 13 -4.32 -3.59 -0.59
CA THR A 13 -3.35 -3.24 -1.63
C THR A 13 -2.69 -1.89 -1.32
N LEU A 14 -1.60 -1.55 -2.01
CA LEU A 14 -0.92 -0.25 -1.81
C LEU A 14 -1.86 0.94 -2.01
N ARG A 15 -2.74 0.83 -3.02
CA ARG A 15 -3.73 1.86 -3.34
C ARG A 15 -4.78 2.00 -2.24
N GLU A 16 -5.24 0.88 -1.70
CA GLU A 16 -6.22 0.84 -0.60
C GLU A 16 -5.63 1.39 0.71
N TRP A 17 -4.39 1.00 1.05
CA TRP A 17 -3.68 1.54 2.21
C TRP A 17 -3.48 3.04 2.10
N ARG A 18 -3.04 3.52 0.93
CA ARG A 18 -2.91 4.95 0.65
C ARG A 18 -4.25 5.68 0.83
N ALA A 19 -5.33 5.14 0.28
CA ALA A 19 -6.67 5.73 0.39
C ALA A 19 -7.16 5.75 1.85
N PHE A 20 -6.92 4.67 2.59
CA PHE A 20 -7.26 4.54 4.01
C PHE A 20 -6.55 5.59 4.87
N ARG A 21 -5.25 5.79 4.64
CA ARG A 21 -4.42 6.79 5.33
C ARG A 21 -4.56 8.21 4.76
N ARG A 22 -5.35 8.39 3.70
CA ARG A 22 -5.54 9.67 2.98
C ARG A 22 -4.22 10.31 2.52
N LEU A 23 -3.27 9.48 2.13
CA LEU A 23 -1.95 9.92 1.68
C LEU A 23 -1.97 10.24 0.18
N PRO A 24 -1.40 11.37 -0.26
CA PRO A 24 -1.20 11.64 -1.68
C PRO A 24 0.03 10.89 -2.20
N LYS A 25 0.01 10.48 -3.48
CA LYS A 25 1.09 9.68 -4.11
C LYS A 25 2.47 10.33 -3.99
N ASN A 26 2.53 11.65 -4.12
CA ASN A 26 3.77 12.42 -4.01
C ASN A 26 4.41 12.36 -2.62
N GLN A 27 3.61 12.28 -1.55
CA GLN A 27 4.11 12.16 -0.19
C GLN A 27 4.79 10.81 0.03
N ILE A 28 4.17 9.74 -0.47
CA ILE A 28 4.74 8.38 -0.37
C ILE A 28 6.00 8.27 -1.22
N ALA A 29 5.97 8.78 -2.46
CA ALA A 29 7.14 8.82 -3.33
C ALA A 29 8.32 9.58 -2.68
N LYS A 30 8.04 10.72 -2.02
CA LYS A 30 9.06 11.48 -1.28
C LYS A 30 9.66 10.68 -0.11
N ALA A 31 8.83 9.97 0.66
CA ALA A 31 9.30 9.15 1.76
C ALA A 31 10.11 7.92 1.30
N LEU A 32 9.81 7.40 0.11
CA LEU A 32 10.57 6.36 -0.56
C LEU A 32 11.82 6.87 -1.30
N GLU A 33 12.01 8.20 -1.36
CA GLU A 33 13.07 8.85 -2.15
C GLU A 33 13.03 8.49 -3.65
N VAL A 34 11.82 8.29 -4.20
CA VAL A 34 11.59 7.96 -5.61
C VAL A 34 10.77 9.02 -6.33
N HIS A 35 10.74 8.97 -7.67
CA HIS A 35 9.88 9.82 -8.46
C HIS A 35 8.40 9.41 -8.30
N PRO A 36 7.41 10.34 -8.35
CA PRO A 36 5.99 10.00 -8.26
C PRO A 36 5.52 8.95 -9.28
N SER A 37 6.11 8.92 -10.47
CA SER A 37 5.83 7.87 -11.48
C SER A 37 6.30 6.49 -11.03
N THR A 38 7.39 6.41 -10.28
CA THR A 38 7.88 5.14 -9.71
C THR A 38 6.89 4.59 -8.71
N TYR A 39 6.39 5.44 -7.79
CA TYR A 39 5.35 5.00 -6.86
C TYR A 39 4.03 4.67 -7.57
N ASN A 40 3.70 5.37 -8.66
CA ASN A 40 2.56 5.00 -9.49
C ASN A 40 2.74 3.59 -10.07
N ASN A 41 3.93 3.27 -10.59
CA ASN A 41 4.25 1.94 -11.09
C ASN A 41 4.22 0.88 -9.99
N MET A 42 4.59 1.22 -8.75
CA MET A 42 4.48 0.31 -7.60
C MET A 42 3.01 -0.02 -7.28
N GLU A 43 2.09 0.94 -7.35
CA GLU A 43 0.66 0.63 -7.20
C GLU A 43 0.13 -0.25 -8.33
N ASP A 44 0.67 -0.12 -9.54
CA ASP A 44 0.22 -0.87 -10.72
C ASP A 44 0.93 -2.24 -10.84
N ASN A 45 2.11 -2.40 -10.25
CA ASN A 45 2.93 -3.61 -10.25
C ASN A 45 3.51 -3.86 -8.83
N PRO A 46 2.67 -4.17 -7.84
CA PRO A 46 3.10 -4.26 -6.45
C PRO A 46 4.05 -5.44 -6.18
N GLN A 47 4.12 -6.42 -7.08
CA GLN A 47 5.05 -7.55 -7.02
C GLN A 47 6.53 -7.16 -7.23
N ASP A 48 6.77 -6.00 -7.85
CA ASP A 48 8.13 -5.50 -8.11
C ASP A 48 8.73 -4.74 -6.91
N VAL A 49 7.91 -4.52 -5.86
CA VAL A 49 8.34 -3.85 -4.62
C VAL A 49 9.38 -4.70 -3.90
N THR A 50 10.53 -4.10 -3.63
CA THR A 50 11.62 -4.74 -2.89
C THR A 50 11.28 -4.85 -1.40
N VAL A 51 11.97 -5.76 -0.68
CA VAL A 51 11.81 -5.90 0.78
C VAL A 51 12.08 -4.58 1.53
N ARG A 52 13.05 -3.79 1.05
CA ARG A 52 13.36 -2.47 1.62
C ARG A 52 12.19 -1.51 1.47
N GLU A 53 11.64 -1.40 0.26
CA GLU A 53 10.48 -0.55 -0.02
C GLU A 53 9.23 -1.03 0.73
N ALA A 54 9.01 -2.34 0.81
CA ALA A 54 7.91 -2.92 1.58
C ALA A 54 7.98 -2.54 3.07
N THR A 55 9.18 -2.52 3.64
CA THR A 55 9.38 -2.10 5.04
C THR A 55 9.03 -0.62 5.22
N ILE A 56 9.52 0.24 4.34
CA ILE A 56 9.22 1.68 4.38
C ILE A 56 7.72 1.94 4.15
N LEU A 57 7.09 1.22 3.23
CA LEU A 57 5.65 1.32 2.98
C LEU A 57 4.83 0.91 4.22
N ALA A 58 5.24 -0.15 4.93
CA ALA A 58 4.61 -0.56 6.17
C ALA A 58 4.74 0.50 7.27
N GLU A 59 5.90 1.16 7.38
CA GLU A 59 6.09 2.30 8.28
C GLU A 59 5.17 3.48 7.92
N ILE A 60 5.11 3.85 6.64
CA ILE A 60 4.25 4.94 6.14
C ILE A 60 2.76 4.64 6.37
N PHE A 61 2.37 3.38 6.19
CA PHE A 61 0.99 2.93 6.40
C PHE A 61 0.67 2.57 7.85
N GLU A 62 1.65 2.66 8.74
CA GLU A 62 1.57 2.25 10.14
C GLU A 62 0.87 0.88 10.28
N CYS A 63 1.33 -0.09 9.50
CA CYS A 63 0.88 -1.47 9.50
C CYS A 63 2.08 -2.41 9.47
N LYS A 64 1.83 -3.72 9.54
CA LYS A 64 2.87 -4.71 9.27
C LYS A 64 2.96 -4.98 7.77
N VAL A 65 4.16 -5.39 7.32
CA VAL A 65 4.39 -5.81 5.92
C VAL A 65 3.42 -6.93 5.50
N GLU A 66 3.13 -7.86 6.42
CA GLU A 66 2.19 -8.97 6.19
C GLU A 66 0.74 -8.52 5.93
N GLU A 67 0.37 -7.28 6.26
CA GLU A 67 -0.97 -6.72 6.02
C GLU A 67 -1.11 -6.02 4.65
N ILE A 68 0.00 -5.91 3.91
CA ILE A 68 0.03 -5.32 2.57
C ILE A 68 -0.07 -6.43 1.53
N ASN A 69 -1.07 -6.33 0.65
CA ASN A 69 -1.17 -7.22 -0.49
C ASN A 69 -0.27 -6.72 -1.63
N PHE A 70 0.76 -7.51 -1.94
CA PHE A 70 1.69 -7.25 -3.06
C PHE A 70 1.39 -8.10 -4.31
N PHE A 71 0.35 -8.93 -4.27
CA PHE A 71 -0.02 -9.83 -5.37
C PHE A 71 -1.52 -9.63 -5.68
N GLU A 72 -1.81 -8.86 -6.72
CA GLU A 72 -3.16 -8.68 -7.28
C GLU A 72 -3.43 -9.67 -8.44
#